data_AF-A0A1H2RJC6-F1
#
_entry.id   AF-A0A1H2RJC6-F1
#
_cell.length_a   1.000
_cell.length_b   1.000
_cell.length_c   1.000
_cell.angle_alpha   90.00
_cell.angle_beta   90.00
_cell.angle_gamma   90.00
#
_symmetry.space_group_name_H-M   'P 1'
#
loop_
_entity.id
_entity.type
_entity.pdbx_description
1 polymer ?
#
loop_
_entity_poly.entity_id
_entity_poly.type
_entity_poly.pdbx_seq_one_letter_code
_entity_poly.pdbx_strand_id
1 'polypeptide(L)' 'MICLRLDLSAGFLLPNGAIRSPDLARVLRERLVTIRPKQKRRFLPLVPDVVIELASPTDDSDGLHATLH' A
#
# COMPACT_ATOMS: atom_id res chain seq x y z
N MET A 1 9.53 -5.26 11.44
CA MET A 1 8.83 -4.91 10.17
C MET A 1 7.72 -5.93 9.92
N ILE A 2 6.65 -5.53 9.22
CA ILE A 2 5.54 -6.41 8.80
C ILE A 2 5.36 -6.22 7.29
N CYS A 3 5.18 -7.32 6.56
CA CYS A 3 4.81 -7.30 5.14
C CYS A 3 3.32 -7.57 5.01
N LEU A 4 2.64 -6.76 4.21
CA LEU A 4 1.22 -6.85 3.90
C LEU A 4 1.11 -7.22 2.42
N ARG A 5 0.39 -8.32 2.15
CA ARG A 5 -0.11 -8.60 0.80
C ARG A 5 -1.45 -7.91 0.65
N LEU A 6 -1.63 -7.18 -0.44
CA LEU A 6 -2.87 -6.45 -0.72
C LEU A 6 -3.40 -6.91 -2.08
N ASP A 7 -4.66 -6.60 -2.31
CA ASP A 7 -5.33 -6.75 -3.58
C ASP A 7 -6.04 -5.42 -3.88
N LEU A 8 -6.68 -5.30 -5.04
CA LEU A 8 -7.44 -4.09 -5.43
C LEU A 8 -8.54 -3.69 -4.43
N SER A 9 -8.84 -4.57 -3.47
CA SER A 9 -9.76 -4.33 -2.39
C SER A 9 -9.11 -3.80 -1.12
N ALA A 10 -7.80 -3.64 -1.02
CA ALA A 10 -7.15 -3.13 0.18
C ALA A 10 -5.96 -2.24 -0.18
N GLY A 11 -5.63 -1.28 0.68
CA GLY A 11 -4.52 -0.37 0.35
C GLY A 11 -4.22 0.65 1.42
N PHE A 12 -3.62 1.74 0.99
CA PHE A 12 -3.18 2.86 1.81
C PHE A 12 -3.88 4.13 1.37
N LEU A 13 -4.45 4.85 2.33
CA LEU A 13 -4.89 6.23 2.17
C LEU A 13 -3.72 7.14 2.55
N LEU A 14 -3.12 7.78 1.54
CA LEU A 14 -1.99 8.67 1.72
C LEU A 14 -2.42 10.06 2.22
N PRO A 15 -1.52 10.86 2.82
CA PRO A 15 -1.83 12.18 3.34
C PRO A 15 -2.40 13.18 2.31
N ASN A 16 -2.07 12.99 1.03
CA ASN A 16 -2.60 13.79 -0.09
C ASN A 16 -4.01 13.33 -0.55
N GLY A 17 -4.60 12.34 0.12
CA GLY A 17 -5.90 11.78 -0.23
C GLY A 17 -5.86 10.67 -1.29
N ALA A 18 -4.69 10.39 -1.89
CA ALA A 18 -4.55 9.30 -2.85
C ALA A 18 -4.73 7.93 -2.20
N ILE A 19 -5.34 6.99 -2.92
CA ILE A 19 -5.41 5.59 -2.54
C ILE A 19 -4.41 4.81 -3.39
N ARG A 20 -3.51 4.08 -2.74
CA ARG A 20 -2.54 3.18 -3.39
C ARG A 20 -2.74 1.76 -2.88
N SER A 21 -2.72 0.79 -3.79
CA SER A 21 -3.04 -0.60 -3.51
C SER A 21 -1.97 -1.48 -4.17
N PRO A 22 -0.73 -1.46 -3.64
CA PRO A 22 0.35 -2.23 -4.22
C PRO A 22 0.21 -3.72 -3.91
N ASP A 23 0.73 -4.61 -4.73
CA ASP A 23 0.68 -6.06 -4.46
C ASP A 23 1.25 -6.43 -3.08
N LEU A 24 2.34 -5.77 -2.71
CA LEU A 24 3.05 -5.97 -1.45
C LEU A 24 3.50 -4.63 -0.87
N ALA A 25 3.38 -4.50 0.45
CA ALA A 25 3.90 -3.35 1.17
C ALA A 25 4.53 -3.74 2.49
N ARG A 26 5.60 -3.05 2.85
CA ARG A 26 6.26 -3.21 4.14
C ARG A 26 6.04 -1.98 5.01
N VAL A 27 5.71 -2.24 6.26
CA VAL A 27 5.45 -1.22 7.28
C VAL A 27 6.17 -1.55 8.58
N LEU A 28 6.58 -0.53 9.31
CA LEU A 28 7.04 -0.70 10.70
C LEU A 28 5.89 -1.22 11.57
N ARG A 29 6.19 -2.23 12.41
CA ARG A 29 5.20 -2.85 13.31
C ARG A 29 4.58 -1.80 14.24
N GLU A 30 5.40 -0.89 14.76
CA GLU A 30 4.97 0.18 15.66
C GLU A 30 3.92 1.09 15.02
N ARG A 31 4.05 1.40 13.72
CA ARG A 31 3.06 2.20 12.98
C ARG A 31 1.74 1.46 12.76
N LEU A 32 1.76 0.13 12.66
CA LEU A 32 0.53 -0.66 12.56
C LEU A 32 -0.19 -0.80 13.90
N VAL A 33 0.54 -0.97 15.00
CA VAL A 33 -0.04 -1.19 16.34
C VAL A 33 -0.71 0.08 16.86
N THR A 34 -0.26 1.26 16.44
CA THR A 34 -0.88 2.54 16.79
C THR A 34 -2.19 2.81 16.05
N ILE A 35 -2.51 2.07 14.98
CA ILE A 35 -3.78 2.19 14.26
C ILE A 35 -4.88 1.52 15.07
N ARG A 36 -5.83 2.35 15.54
CA ARG A 36 -6.98 1.87 16.30
C ARG A 36 -7.79 0.88 15.45
N PRO A 37 -8.44 -0.13 16.04
CA PRO A 37 -9.28 -1.07 15.30
C PRO A 37 -10.34 -0.38 14.42
N LYS A 38 -10.94 0.73 14.90
CA LYS A 38 -11.89 1.55 14.15
C LYS A 38 -11.31 2.25 12.91
N GLN A 39 -9.98 2.39 12.85
CA GLN A 39 -9.23 2.99 11.74
C GLN A 39 -8.66 1.93 10.79
N LYS A 40 -8.72 0.64 11.14
CA LYS A 40 -8.45 -0.48 10.22
C LYS A 40 -9.62 -0.62 9.26
N ARG A 41 -9.74 0.37 8.38
CA ARG A 41 -10.63 0.35 7.22
C ARG A 41 -9.99 -0.50 6.12
N ARG A 42 -10.76 -0.70 5.05
CA ARG A 42 -10.30 -1.25 3.78
C ARG A 42 -9.00 -0.57 3.27
N PHE A 43 -8.84 0.72 3.55
CA PHE A 43 -7.64 1.49 3.28
C PHE A 43 -7.02 2.01 4.58
N LEU A 44 -5.78 1.61 4.85
CA LEU A 44 -5.04 2.01 6.04
C LEU A 44 -4.53 3.46 5.88
N PRO A 45 -4.83 4.37 6.82
CA PRO A 45 -4.38 5.76 6.76
C PRO A 45 -2.90 5.84 7.21
N LEU A 46 -2.01 5.23 6.44
CA LEU A 46 -0.57 5.19 6.72
C LEU A 46 0.22 5.22 5.42
N VAL A 47 1.46 5.71 5.49
CA VAL A 47 2.42 5.64 4.38
C VAL A 47 3.31 4.40 4.56
N PRO A 48 3.34 3.47 3.58
CA PRO A 48 4.22 2.31 3.65
C PRO A 48 5.69 2.72 3.53
N ASP A 49 6.59 1.95 4.16
CA ASP A 49 8.03 2.20 4.09
C ASP A 49 8.62 1.69 2.77
N VAL A 50 8.06 0.60 2.23
CA VAL A 50 8.39 0.06 0.91
C VAL A 50 7.11 -0.45 0.27
N VAL A 51 6.97 -0.23 -1.03
CA VAL A 51 5.95 -0.82 -1.90
C VAL A 51 6.64 -1.68 -2.95
N ILE A 52 6.00 -2.78 -3.32
CA ILE A 52 6.45 -3.70 -4.35
C ILE A 52 5.24 -4.00 -5.22
N GLU A 53 5.36 -3.72 -6.52
CA GLU A 53 4.39 -4.10 -7.54
C GLU A 53 4.94 -5.29 -8.33
N LEU A 54 4.08 -6.25 -8.65
CA LEU A 54 4.43 -7.39 -9.48
C LEU A 54 4.01 -7.11 -10.92
N ALA A 55 5.00 -6.92 -11.79
CA ALA A 55 4.75 -6.74 -13.21
C ALA A 55 4.07 -7.97 -13.83
N SER A 56 2.96 -7.74 -14.52
CA SER A 56 2.30 -8.69 -15.40
C SER A 56 2.89 -8.63 -16.82
N PRO A 57 2.80 -9.71 -17.63
CA PRO A 57 3.25 -9.69 -19.01
C PRO A 57 2.57 -8.64 -19.90
N THR A 58 1.43 -8.12 -19.47
CA THR A 58 0.65 -7.09 -20.17
C THR A 58 0.89 -5.68 -19.64
N ASP A 59 1.70 -5.53 -18.59
CA ASP A 59 1.95 -4.21 -18.01
C ASP A 59 2.89 -3.40 -18.90
N ASP A 60 2.54 -2.12 -19.05
CA ASP A 60 3.42 -1.12 -19.61
C ASP A 60 4.36 -0.58 -18.52
N SER A 61 5.65 -0.44 -18.82
CA SER A 61 6.65 -0.03 -17.82
C SER A 61 6.40 1.36 -17.26
N ASP A 62 5.92 2.29 -18.09
CA ASP A 62 5.65 3.66 -17.67
C ASP A 62 4.39 3.71 -16.79
N GLY A 63 3.37 2.94 -17.16
CA GLY A 63 2.17 2.73 -16.35
C GLY A 63 2.49 2.15 -14.96
N LEU A 64 3.33 1.12 -14.90
CA LEU A 64 3.73 0.48 -13.65
C LEU A 64 4.57 1.40 -12.76
N HIS A 65 5.47 2.21 -13.36
CA HIS A 65 6.32 3.11 -12.60
C HIS A 65 5.54 4.31 -12.03
N ALA A 66 4.52 4.79 -12.75
CA ALA A 66 3.65 5.86 -12.27
C ALA A 66 2.88 5.49 -10.98
N THR A 67 2.69 4.19 -10.71
CA THR A 67 2.06 3.69 -9.47
C THR A 67 2.94 3.86 -8.23
N LEU A 68 4.27 3.95 -8.42
CA LEU A 68 5.26 4.05 -7.34
C LEU A 68 5.54 5.51 -6.89
N HIS A 69 5.04 6.50 -7.63
CA HIS A 69 5.22 7.95 -7.36
C HIS A 69 3.94 8.60 -6.82
#